data_AF-A0A1V8M9V7-F1
#
_entry.id   AF-A0A1V8M9V7-F1
#
_cell.length_a   1.000
_cell.length_b   1.000
_cell.length_c   1.000
_cell.angle_alpha   90.00
_cell.angle_beta   90.00
_cell.angle_gamma   90.00
#
_symmetry.space_group_name_H-M   'P 1'
#
loop_
_entity.id
_entity.type
_entity.pdbx_description
1 polymer ?
#
loop_
_entity_poly.entity_id
_entity_poly.type
_entity_poly.pdbx_seq_one_letter_code
_entity_poly.pdbx_strand_id
1 'polypeptide(L)'
;MKFKKVSLIEKVKRYLQKTPYERRNQKRYESDREMLIRVAKKFAILFLVILIFDTLLDWFLGLIDALLHLIHLGIEAIEYSIEIFLEHIFHANHHQSEIIIINGAIMIALYLAHRLYLVFPQLITRFKRNFLALWLKHKRRETFYWRSMPILYKIKWVCAYSFGTTLLLFFMLL
;
A
#
# COMPACT_ATOMS: atom_id res chain seq x y z
N MET A 1 -19.82 -13.93 -42.88
CA MET A 1 -18.65 -13.32 -42.23
C MET A 1 -18.92 -13.22 -40.72
N LYS A 2 -18.49 -14.20 -39.89
CA LYS A 2 -18.79 -14.23 -38.44
C LYS A 2 -17.69 -13.50 -37.66
N PHE A 3 -17.98 -12.31 -37.15
CA PHE A 3 -17.09 -11.60 -36.22
C PHE A 3 -17.05 -12.34 -34.88
N LYS A 4 -15.90 -12.95 -34.59
CA LYS A 4 -15.63 -13.64 -33.33
C LYS A 4 -15.50 -12.59 -32.22
N LYS A 5 -16.57 -12.38 -31.42
CA LYS A 5 -16.53 -11.59 -30.17
C LYS A 5 -15.60 -12.31 -29.18
N VAL A 6 -14.30 -12.06 -29.30
CA VAL A 6 -13.32 -12.43 -28.28
C VAL A 6 -13.65 -11.60 -27.05
N SER A 7 -14.06 -12.26 -25.96
CA SER A 7 -14.47 -11.58 -24.74
C SER A 7 -13.29 -10.78 -24.17
N LEU A 8 -13.59 -9.59 -23.62
CA LEU A 8 -12.60 -8.73 -22.96
C LEU A 8 -11.81 -9.50 -21.88
N ILE A 9 -12.46 -10.49 -21.25
CA ILE A 9 -11.90 -11.37 -20.23
C ILE A 9 -10.77 -12.24 -20.80
N GLU A 10 -10.91 -12.79 -22.02
CA GLU A 10 -9.85 -13.58 -22.66
C GLU A 10 -8.66 -12.73 -23.11
N LYS A 11 -8.89 -11.46 -23.47
CA LYS A 11 -7.80 -10.52 -23.74
C LYS A 11 -7.05 -10.19 -22.46
N VAL A 12 -7.75 -9.86 -21.37
CA VAL A 12 -7.13 -9.56 -20.07
C VAL A 12 -6.39 -10.78 -19.52
N LYS A 13 -6.97 -11.98 -19.63
CA LYS A 13 -6.32 -13.24 -19.23
C LYS A 13 -5.02 -13.48 -20.02
N ARG A 14 -5.01 -13.24 -21.34
CA ARG A 14 -3.78 -13.32 -22.16
C ARG A 14 -2.73 -12.25 -21.81
N TYR A 15 -3.14 -11.04 -21.46
CA TYR A 15 -2.22 -10.01 -20.96
C TYR A 15 -1.60 -10.39 -19.60
N LEU A 16 -2.39 -11.02 -18.72
CA LEU A 16 -1.92 -11.53 -17.43
C LEU A 16 -1.04 -12.79 -17.58
N GLN A 17 -1.33 -13.64 -18.57
CA GLN A 17 -0.58 -14.86 -18.88
C GLN A 17 0.68 -14.65 -19.72
N LYS A 18 1.03 -13.41 -20.09
CA LYS A 18 2.33 -13.14 -20.73
C LYS A 18 3.45 -13.62 -19.82
N THR A 19 4.01 -14.77 -20.17
CA THR A 19 5.02 -15.45 -19.39
C THR A 19 6.23 -14.54 -19.22
N PRO A 20 6.94 -14.60 -18.08
CA PRO A 20 8.14 -13.78 -17.85
C PRO A 20 9.28 -14.05 -18.85
N TYR A 21 9.11 -15.02 -19.75
CA TYR A 21 10.03 -15.37 -20.82
C TYR A 21 9.80 -14.50 -22.08
N GLU A 22 8.55 -14.30 -22.51
CA GLU A 22 8.23 -13.41 -23.65
C GLU A 22 8.62 -11.95 -23.38
N ARG A 23 8.40 -11.48 -22.14
CA ARG A 23 8.85 -10.13 -21.71
C ARG A 23 10.38 -9.98 -21.72
N ARG A 24 11.14 -11.08 -21.74
CA ARG A 24 12.61 -11.08 -21.65
C ARG A 24 13.25 -10.97 -23.04
N ASN A 25 12.74 -11.68 -24.04
CA ASN A 25 13.24 -11.59 -25.42
C ASN A 25 12.90 -10.24 -26.08
N GLN A 26 11.75 -9.66 -25.76
CA GLN A 26 11.33 -8.37 -26.33
C GLN A 26 12.28 -7.22 -25.95
N LYS A 27 12.90 -7.25 -24.76
CA LYS A 27 13.81 -6.17 -24.34
C LYS A 27 15.22 -6.25 -24.94
N ARG A 28 15.58 -7.36 -25.60
CA ARG A 28 16.93 -7.57 -26.16
C ARG A 28 17.07 -6.95 -27.56
N TYR A 29 15.95 -6.74 -28.26
CA TYR A 29 15.86 -6.12 -29.59
C TYR A 29 15.15 -4.76 -29.54
N GLU A 30 15.21 -4.11 -28.39
CA GLU A 30 14.46 -2.89 -28.14
C GLU A 30 15.19 -1.68 -28.69
N SER A 31 14.47 -0.83 -29.41
CA SER A 31 15.03 0.41 -29.97
C SER A 31 15.35 1.41 -28.86
N ASP A 32 16.35 2.27 -29.06
CA ASP A 32 16.72 3.32 -28.11
C ASP A 32 15.51 4.21 -27.72
N ARG A 33 14.60 4.45 -28.68
CA ARG A 33 13.37 5.22 -28.46
C ARG A 33 12.43 4.54 -27.47
N GLU A 34 12.26 3.22 -27.57
CA GLU A 34 11.40 2.44 -26.68
C GLU A 34 11.99 2.39 -25.26
N MET A 35 13.31 2.25 -25.16
CA MET A 35 14.02 2.35 -23.89
C MET A 35 13.76 3.71 -23.21
N LEU A 36 13.89 4.81 -23.96
CA LEU A 36 13.74 6.17 -23.45
C LEU A 36 12.29 6.45 -23.01
N ILE A 37 11.29 6.02 -23.79
CA ILE A 37 9.87 6.13 -23.44
C ILE A 37 9.56 5.40 -22.13
N ARG A 38 10.13 4.22 -21.90
CA ARG A 38 9.91 3.49 -20.64
C ARG A 38 10.53 4.19 -19.44
N VAL A 39 11.73 4.73 -19.59
CA VAL A 39 12.40 5.48 -18.52
C VAL A 39 11.60 6.74 -18.23
N ALA A 40 11.25 7.53 -19.26
CA ALA A 40 10.42 8.71 -19.14
C ALA A 40 9.07 8.41 -18.46
N LYS A 41 8.40 7.31 -18.83
CA LYS A 41 7.16 6.88 -18.17
C LYS A 41 7.35 6.58 -16.67
N LYS A 42 8.44 5.92 -16.29
CA LYS A 42 8.74 5.66 -14.87
C LYS A 42 8.97 6.96 -14.11
N PHE A 43 9.73 7.89 -14.69
CA PHE A 43 9.98 9.20 -14.09
C PHE A 43 8.70 10.04 -14.01
N ALA A 44 7.85 10.04 -15.03
CA ALA A 44 6.57 10.73 -15.01
C ALA A 44 5.63 10.18 -13.92
N ILE A 45 5.58 8.85 -13.75
CA ILE A 45 4.82 8.24 -12.65
C ILE A 45 5.41 8.64 -11.30
N LEU A 46 6.74 8.58 -11.16
CA LEU A 46 7.40 8.97 -9.91
C LEU A 46 7.16 10.43 -9.56
N PHE A 47 7.24 11.32 -10.56
CA PHE A 47 6.93 12.74 -10.42
C PHE A 47 5.48 12.97 -10.04
N LEU A 48 4.53 12.29 -10.69
CA LEU A 48 3.12 12.34 -10.31
C LEU A 48 2.91 11.90 -8.87
N VAL A 49 3.54 10.79 -8.46
CA VAL A 49 3.47 10.26 -7.09
C VAL A 49 4.02 11.26 -6.08
N ILE A 50 5.12 11.94 -6.39
CA ILE A 50 5.70 13.00 -5.55
C ILE A 50 4.72 14.17 -5.43
N LEU A 51 4.15 14.64 -6.55
CA LEU A 51 3.22 15.77 -6.55
C LEU A 51 1.94 15.50 -5.74
N ILE A 52 1.40 14.28 -5.83
CA ILE A 52 0.21 13.90 -5.08
C ILE A 52 0.55 13.33 -3.70
N PHE A 53 1.83 13.29 -3.30
CA PHE A 53 2.26 12.64 -2.08
C PHE A 53 1.59 13.27 -0.86
N ASP A 54 1.58 14.61 -0.80
CA ASP A 54 0.92 15.35 0.29
C ASP A 54 -0.57 15.04 0.33
N THR A 55 -1.24 15.07 -0.82
CA THR A 55 -2.66 14.69 -0.91
C THR A 55 -2.91 13.24 -0.49
N LEU A 56 -2.06 12.29 -0.87
CA LEU A 56 -2.16 10.90 -0.45
C LEU A 56 -1.98 10.76 1.07
N LEU A 57 -1.07 11.55 1.65
CA LEU A 57 -0.81 11.59 3.07
C LEU A 57 -2.04 12.17 3.80
N ASP A 58 -2.60 13.27 3.31
CA ASP A 58 -3.82 13.88 3.84
C ASP A 58 -5.01 12.90 3.80
N TRP A 59 -5.20 12.20 2.69
CA TRP A 59 -6.23 11.17 2.57
C TRP A 59 -6.01 10.02 3.56
N PHE A 60 -4.76 9.60 3.74
CA PHE A 60 -4.40 8.54 4.68
C PHE A 60 -4.66 8.97 6.13
N LEU A 61 -4.29 10.20 6.50
CA LEU A 61 -4.58 10.76 7.82
C LEU A 61 -6.08 10.92 8.04
N GLY A 62 -6.81 11.46 7.06
CA GLY A 62 -8.27 11.58 7.12
C GLY A 62 -8.96 10.22 7.27
N LEU A 63 -8.44 9.17 6.64
CA LEU A 63 -8.95 7.81 6.82
C LEU A 63 -8.70 7.29 8.24
N ILE A 64 -7.50 7.50 8.79
CA ILE A 64 -7.19 7.13 10.19
C ILE A 64 -8.11 7.88 11.15
N ASP A 65 -8.28 9.18 10.95
CA ASP A 65 -9.14 10.02 11.78
C ASP A 65 -10.60 9.56 11.73
N ALA A 66 -11.15 9.30 10.54
CA ALA A 66 -12.49 8.76 10.37
C ALA A 66 -12.67 7.38 11.06
N LEU A 67 -11.66 6.52 11.02
CA LEU A 67 -11.68 5.24 11.72
C LEU A 67 -11.67 5.41 13.24
N LEU A 68 -10.85 6.33 13.76
CA LEU A 68 -10.81 6.62 15.19
C LEU A 68 -12.13 7.22 15.67
N HIS A 69 -12.72 8.14 14.90
CA HIS A 69 -14.04 8.70 15.17
C HIS A 69 -15.11 7.60 15.21
N LEU A 70 -15.11 6.69 14.22
CA LEU A 70 -16.07 5.58 14.18
C LEU A 70 -15.93 4.65 15.39
N ILE A 71 -14.70 4.36 15.81
CA ILE A 71 -14.43 3.57 17.03
C ILE A 71 -14.95 4.31 18.27
N HIS A 72 -14.68 5.61 18.37
CA HIS A 72 -15.13 6.42 19.50
C HIS A 72 -16.65 6.46 19.61
N LEU A 73 -17.36 6.70 18.50
CA LEU A 73 -18.82 6.64 18.43
C LEU A 73 -19.37 5.26 18.82
N GLY A 74 -18.68 4.19 18.43
CA GLY A 74 -19.03 2.83 18.83
C GLY A 74 -18.91 2.61 20.33
N ILE A 75 -17.88 3.18 20.97
CA ILE A 75 -17.69 3.13 22.42
C ILE A 75 -18.79 3.92 23.13
N GLU A 76 -19.08 5.15 22.68
CA GLU A 76 -20.14 6.01 23.23
C GLU A 76 -21.52 5.33 23.14
N ALA A 77 -21.83 4.67 22.02
CA ALA A 77 -23.07 3.92 21.87
C ALA A 77 -23.19 2.74 22.85
N ILE A 78 -22.07 2.07 23.15
CA ILE A 78 -22.04 0.98 24.13
C ILE A 78 -22.22 1.54 25.55
N GLU A 79 -21.52 2.63 25.88
CA GLU A 79 -21.64 3.33 27.16
C GLU A 79 -23.08 3.75 27.44
N TYR A 80 -23.71 4.43 26.48
CA TYR A 80 -25.12 4.83 26.59
C TYR A 80 -26.07 3.63 26.77
N SER A 81 -25.81 2.54 26.05
CA SER A 81 -26.61 1.30 26.18
C SER A 81 -26.47 0.68 27.57
N ILE A 82 -25.27 0.72 28.16
CA ILE A 82 -25.01 0.20 29.52
C ILE A 82 -25.68 1.10 30.57
N GLU A 83 -25.64 2.42 30.40
CA GLU A 83 -26.30 3.37 31.30
C GLU A 83 -27.80 3.10 31.41
N ILE A 84 -28.49 3.00 30.27
CA ILE A 84 -29.93 2.67 30.23
C ILE A 84 -30.19 1.32 30.89
N PHE A 85 -29.37 0.32 30.60
CA PHE A 85 -29.54 -1.03 31.14
C PHE A 85 -29.38 -1.06 32.67
N LEU A 86 -28.41 -0.31 33.21
CA LEU A 86 -28.18 -0.18 34.65
C LEU A 86 -29.28 0.61 35.33
N GLU A 87 -29.76 1.70 34.73
CA GLU A 87 -30.87 2.49 35.26
C GLU A 87 -32.13 1.62 35.41
N HIS A 88 -32.46 0.84 34.39
CA HIS A 88 -33.67 0.01 34.37
C HIS A 88 -33.62 -1.18 35.33
N ILE A 89 -32.44 -1.80 35.53
CA ILE A 89 -32.33 -3.00 36.36
C ILE A 89 -32.06 -2.67 37.83
N PHE A 90 -31.26 -1.64 38.11
CA PHE A 90 -30.74 -1.41 39.46
C PHE A 90 -31.32 -0.19 40.19
N HIS A 91 -32.09 0.69 39.52
CA HIS A 91 -32.46 2.01 40.09
C HIS A 91 -31.24 2.70 40.74
N ALA A 92 -30.06 2.50 40.14
CA ALA A 92 -28.79 2.87 40.73
C ALA A 92 -28.60 4.39 40.71
N ASN A 93 -28.00 4.93 41.77
CA ASN A 93 -27.61 6.34 41.82
C ASN A 93 -26.63 6.65 40.68
N HIS A 94 -26.91 7.70 39.90
CA HIS A 94 -26.21 8.11 38.67
C HIS A 94 -24.67 8.14 38.81
N HIS A 95 -24.16 8.48 40.00
CA HIS A 95 -22.72 8.54 40.26
C HIS A 95 -22.02 7.17 40.37
N GLN A 96 -22.75 6.12 40.79
CA GLN A 96 -22.18 4.77 40.87
C GLN A 96 -22.15 4.06 39.52
N SER A 97 -23.11 4.34 38.63
CA SER A 97 -23.12 3.80 37.26
C SER A 97 -21.98 4.36 36.42
N GLU A 98 -21.69 5.65 36.53
CA GLU A 98 -20.59 6.32 35.79
C GLU A 98 -19.23 5.69 36.10
N ILE A 99 -18.93 5.45 37.38
CA ILE A 99 -17.66 4.83 37.82
C ILE A 99 -17.54 3.39 37.31
N ILE A 100 -18.63 2.63 37.25
CA ILE A 100 -18.63 1.24 36.75
C ILE A 100 -18.37 1.23 35.24
N ILE A 101 -19.00 2.14 34.49
CA ILE A 101 -18.85 2.25 33.04
C ILE A 101 -17.41 2.63 32.68
N ILE A 102 -16.83 3.66 33.31
CA ILE A 102 -15.45 4.10 33.05
C ILE A 102 -14.46 2.98 33.34
N ASN A 103 -14.59 2.30 34.49
CA ASN A 103 -13.69 1.20 34.84
C ASN A 103 -13.84 0.01 33.89
N GLY A 104 -15.05 -0.30 33.45
CA GLY A 104 -15.32 -1.32 32.43
C GLY A 104 -14.67 -0.99 31.09
N ALA A 105 -14.82 0.25 30.62
CA ALA A 105 -14.22 0.73 29.39
C ALA A 105 -12.68 0.66 29.44
N ILE A 106 -12.06 1.07 30.56
CA ILE A 106 -10.61 0.99 30.77
C ILE A 106 -10.14 -0.46 30.71
N MET A 107 -10.84 -1.39 31.37
CA MET A 107 -10.49 -2.82 31.35
C MET A 107 -10.57 -3.43 29.95
N ILE A 108 -11.62 -3.09 29.18
CA ILE A 108 -11.78 -3.54 27.78
C ILE A 108 -10.68 -2.94 26.89
N ALA A 109 -10.38 -1.65 27.05
CA ALA A 109 -9.33 -0.97 26.30
C ALA A 109 -7.95 -1.60 26.56
N LEU A 110 -7.61 -1.86 27.83
CA LEU A 110 -6.37 -2.54 28.22
C LEU A 110 -6.30 -3.95 27.64
N TYR A 111 -7.39 -4.71 27.68
CA TYR A 111 -7.45 -6.06 27.10
C TYR A 111 -7.24 -6.06 25.58
N LEU A 112 -7.92 -5.16 24.86
CA LEU A 112 -7.76 -4.99 23.42
C LEU A 112 -6.35 -4.57 23.06
N ALA A 113 -5.78 -3.59 23.76
CA ALA A 113 -4.41 -3.12 23.56
C ALA A 113 -3.41 -4.26 23.76
N HIS A 114 -3.56 -5.05 24.82
CA HIS A 114 -2.73 -6.22 25.09
C HIS A 114 -2.84 -7.28 23.97
N ARG A 115 -4.06 -7.56 23.50
CA ARG A 115 -4.28 -8.51 22.40
C ARG A 115 -3.69 -8.03 21.08
N LEU A 116 -3.86 -6.74 20.77
CA LEU A 116 -3.23 -6.08 19.62
C LEU A 116 -1.72 -6.20 19.70
N TYR A 117 -1.11 -5.89 20.85
CA TYR A 117 0.32 -6.00 21.07
C TYR A 117 0.87 -7.41 20.80
N LEU A 118 0.12 -8.46 21.12
CA LEU A 118 0.51 -9.85 20.85
C LEU A 118 0.36 -10.27 19.39
N VAL A 119 -0.70 -9.80 18.70
CA VAL A 119 -1.01 -10.19 17.32
C VAL A 119 -0.20 -9.37 16.30
N PHE A 120 0.05 -8.11 16.60
CA PHE A 120 0.77 -7.16 15.74
C PHE A 120 2.15 -7.66 15.26
N PRO A 121 3.06 -8.18 16.13
CA PRO A 121 4.36 -8.68 15.68
C PRO A 121 4.22 -9.89 14.75
N GLN A 122 3.21 -10.75 14.95
CA GLN A 122 2.98 -11.90 14.06
C GLN A 122 2.50 -11.47 12.68
N LEU A 123 1.65 -10.45 12.60
CA LEU A 123 1.22 -9.88 11.31
C LEU A 123 2.41 -9.27 10.58
N ILE A 124 3.18 -8.41 11.26
CA ILE A 124 4.34 -7.73 10.67
C ILE A 124 5.36 -8.74 10.16
N THR A 125 5.68 -9.77 10.95
CA THR A 125 6.66 -10.78 10.53
C THR A 125 6.21 -11.56 9.30
N ARG A 126 4.92 -11.90 9.20
CA ARG A 126 4.34 -12.54 8.00
C ARG A 126 4.39 -11.63 6.78
N PHE A 127 3.97 -10.38 6.92
CA PHE A 127 4.02 -9.39 5.84
C PHE A 127 5.47 -9.16 5.37
N LYS A 128 6.39 -8.98 6.32
CA LYS A 128 7.82 -8.81 6.03
C LYS A 128 8.40 -10.02 5.30
N ARG A 129 8.09 -11.25 5.72
CA ARG A 129 8.57 -12.47 5.04
C ARG A 129 8.05 -12.56 3.60
N ASN A 130 6.76 -12.33 3.39
CA ASN A 130 6.16 -12.37 2.06
C ASN A 130 6.73 -11.29 1.16
N PHE A 131 6.84 -10.06 1.67
CA PHE A 131 7.44 -8.93 0.96
C PHE A 131 8.90 -9.20 0.62
N LEU A 132 9.70 -9.69 1.57
CA LEU A 132 11.10 -10.05 1.37
C LEU A 132 11.26 -11.15 0.31
N ALA A 133 10.42 -12.19 0.34
CA ALA A 133 10.46 -13.26 -0.66
C ALA A 133 10.15 -12.74 -2.07
N LEU A 134 9.13 -11.88 -2.21
CA LEU A 134 8.80 -11.22 -3.46
C LEU A 134 9.93 -10.30 -3.94
N TRP A 135 10.50 -9.52 -3.03
CA TRP A 135 11.61 -8.62 -3.29
C TRP A 135 12.86 -9.37 -3.76
N LEU A 136 13.27 -10.43 -3.06
CA LEU A 136 14.42 -11.25 -3.43
C LEU A 136 14.23 -11.91 -4.80
N LYS A 137 13.02 -12.40 -5.10
CA LYS A 137 12.68 -12.95 -6.42
C LYS A 137 12.77 -11.89 -7.51
N HIS A 138 12.33 -10.66 -7.24
CA HIS A 138 12.46 -9.54 -8.16
C HIS A 138 13.93 -9.15 -8.38
N LYS A 139 14.68 -8.93 -7.29
CA LYS A 139 16.11 -8.58 -7.32
C LYS A 139 16.92 -9.61 -8.12
N ARG A 140 16.73 -10.91 -7.86
CA ARG A 140 17.42 -11.98 -8.59
C ARG A 140 17.17 -11.91 -10.11
N ARG A 141 15.94 -11.60 -10.53
CA ARG A 141 15.59 -11.46 -11.95
C ARG A 141 16.26 -10.26 -12.60
N GLU A 142 16.25 -9.11 -11.92
CA GLU A 142 16.91 -7.90 -12.39
C GLU A 142 18.43 -8.07 -12.47
N THR A 143 19.07 -8.71 -11.48
CA THR A 143 20.53 -8.95 -11.51
C THR A 143 20.94 -9.87 -12.66
N PHE A 144 20.20 -10.95 -12.90
CA PHE A 144 20.47 -11.83 -14.04
C PHE A 144 20.34 -11.09 -15.38
N TYR A 145 19.29 -10.26 -15.49
CA TYR A 145 19.06 -9.44 -16.65
C TYR A 145 20.18 -8.42 -16.89
N TRP A 146 20.58 -7.69 -15.85
CA TRP A 146 21.67 -6.71 -15.90
C TRP A 146 23.01 -7.34 -16.32
N ARG A 147 23.31 -8.55 -15.85
CA ARG A 147 24.53 -9.28 -16.26
C ARG A 147 24.52 -9.65 -17.74
N SER A 148 23.37 -10.00 -18.29
CA SER A 148 23.22 -10.41 -19.69
C SER A 148 23.24 -9.25 -20.71
N MET A 149 23.31 -8.00 -20.25
CA MET A 149 23.26 -6.80 -21.09
C MET A 149 24.64 -6.32 -21.55
N PRO A 150 24.76 -5.84 -22.79
CA PRO A 150 25.98 -5.24 -23.31
C PRO A 150 26.30 -3.92 -22.59
N ILE A 151 27.59 -3.59 -22.49
CA ILE A 151 28.11 -2.42 -21.75
C ILE A 151 27.55 -1.10 -22.28
N LEU A 152 27.45 -0.95 -23.61
CA LEU A 152 26.89 0.24 -24.26
C LEU A 152 25.47 0.55 -23.78
N TYR A 153 24.65 -0.47 -23.60
CA TYR A 153 23.27 -0.31 -23.13
C TYR A 153 23.23 0.13 -21.65
N LYS A 154 24.18 -0.32 -20.84
CA LYS A 154 24.32 0.12 -19.43
C LYS A 154 24.65 1.60 -19.34
N ILE A 155 25.57 2.09 -20.17
CA ILE A 155 25.96 3.51 -20.20
C ILE A 155 24.74 4.37 -20.55
N LYS A 156 23.96 4.00 -21.57
CA LYS A 156 22.73 4.72 -21.94
C LYS A 156 21.71 4.77 -20.79
N TRP A 157 21.57 3.67 -20.04
CA TRP A 157 20.71 3.65 -18.85
C TRP A 157 21.22 4.59 -17.77
N VAL A 158 22.51 4.55 -17.45
CA VAL A 158 23.09 5.43 -16.42
C VAL A 158 22.87 6.91 -16.78
N CYS A 159 23.13 7.30 -18.03
CA CYS A 159 22.90 8.69 -18.48
C CYS A 159 21.43 9.10 -18.41
N ALA A 160 20.50 8.24 -18.83
CA ALA A 160 19.06 8.55 -18.78
C ALA A 160 18.56 8.68 -17.33
N TYR A 161 19.04 7.82 -16.44
CA TYR A 161 18.70 7.88 -15.02
C TYR A 161 19.34 9.08 -14.32
N SER A 162 20.63 9.37 -14.57
CA SER A 162 21.32 10.50 -13.97
C SER A 162 20.64 11.82 -14.34
N PHE A 163 20.31 12.00 -15.63
CA PHE A 163 19.61 13.18 -16.10
C PHE A 163 18.22 13.33 -15.45
N GLY A 164 17.43 12.26 -15.41
CA GLY A 164 16.13 12.27 -14.75
C GLY A 164 16.21 12.57 -13.25
N THR A 165 17.23 12.03 -12.55
CA THR A 165 17.42 12.31 -11.13
C THR A 165 17.87 13.75 -10.87
N THR A 166 18.74 14.32 -11.69
CA THR A 166 19.16 15.72 -11.54
C THR A 166 17.97 16.67 -11.74
N LEU A 167 17.10 16.38 -12.71
CA LEU A 167 15.89 17.16 -12.96
C LEU A 167 14.90 17.09 -11.80
N LEU A 168 14.71 15.90 -11.21
CA LEU A 168 13.87 15.75 -10.00
C LEU A 168 14.44 16.50 -8.80
N LEU A 169 15.76 16.39 -8.56
CA LEU A 169 16.42 17.08 -7.45
C LEU A 169 16.33 18.59 -7.62
N PHE A 170 16.52 19.09 -8.84
CA PHE A 170 16.33 20.50 -9.16
C PHE A 170 14.90 20.96 -8.87
N PHE A 171 13.90 20.18 -9.27
CA PHE A 171 12.49 20.50 -8.98
C PHE A 171 12.17 20.52 -7.49
N MET A 172 12.71 19.59 -6.70
CA MET A 172 12.49 19.57 -5.25
C MET A 172 13.19 20.71 -4.51
N LEU A 173 14.26 21.28 -5.09
CA LEU A 173 15.06 22.32 -4.46
C LEU A 173 14.60 23.74 -4.85
N LEU A 174 13.82 23.85 -5.92
CA LEU A 174 13.18 25.09 -6.37
C LEU A 174 11.93 25.38 -5.52
#